data_AF-A0A0F5PHT5-F1
#
_entry.id   AF-A0A0F5PHT5-F1
#
_cell.length_a   1.000
_cell.length_b   1.000
_cell.length_c   1.000
_cell.angle_alpha   90.00
_cell.angle_beta   90.00
_cell.angle_gamma   90.00
#
_symmetry.space_group_name_H-M   'P 1'
#
loop_
_entity.id
_entity.type
_entity.pdbx_description
1 polymer ?
#
loop_
_entity_poly.entity_id
_entity_poly.type
_entity_poly.pdbx_seq_one_letter_code
_entity_poly.pdbx_strand_id
1 'polypeptide(L)'
;MIEAIGAGLGSLKAAKDIVQALNGIQTAAAINDVKLTLQGHILEAQQGLFAAQEAQTASAQRVNELTAEIQRLRDWSSEKQRYELKNIGVGTFAYMLRPDERRDDPPYWLCTRCFDDGQKSILQFQGRGNDARQVVHSCSRCKATFATRPWVKPAYDAEPDED
;
A
#
# COMPACT_ATOMS: atom_id res chain seq x y z
N MET A 1 -14.60 1.29 -20.35
CA MET A 1 -13.91 0.65 -21.49
C MET A 1 -14.89 0.16 -22.55
N ILE A 2 -15.92 -0.63 -22.20
CA ILE A 2 -16.91 -1.15 -23.17
C ILE A 2 -17.69 -0.02 -23.87
N GLU A 3 -18.04 1.06 -23.15
CA GLU A 3 -18.74 2.22 -23.72
C GLU A 3 -17.88 3.05 -24.71
N ALA A 4 -16.60 3.24 -24.42
CA ALA A 4 -15.68 3.99 -25.30
C ALA A 4 -15.34 3.23 -26.60
N ILE A 5 -15.25 1.90 -26.53
CA ILE A 5 -15.11 1.03 -27.70
C ILE A 5 -16.43 1.03 -28.50
N GLY A 6 -17.58 1.07 -27.84
CA GLY A 6 -18.89 1.20 -28.47
C GLY A 6 -19.06 2.52 -29.25
N ALA A 7 -18.60 3.64 -28.69
CA ALA A 7 -18.63 4.94 -29.36
C ALA A 7 -17.69 4.99 -30.58
N GLY A 8 -16.46 4.44 -30.46
CA GLY A 8 -15.50 4.37 -31.57
C GLY A 8 -15.95 3.44 -32.71
N LEU A 9 -16.64 2.33 -32.40
CA LEU A 9 -17.19 1.43 -33.42
C LEU A 9 -18.41 2.02 -34.13
N GLY A 10 -19.24 2.79 -33.42
CA GLY A 10 -20.39 3.50 -33.99
C GLY A 10 -19.96 4.58 -34.99
N SER A 11 -18.94 5.37 -34.64
CA SER A 11 -18.42 6.44 -35.50
C SER A 11 -17.70 5.91 -36.76
N LEU A 12 -16.99 4.79 -36.64
CA LEU A 12 -16.39 4.08 -37.78
C LEU A 12 -17.44 3.48 -38.74
N LYS A 13 -18.55 2.96 -38.19
CA LYS A 13 -19.66 2.45 -39.01
C LYS A 13 -20.37 3.59 -39.75
N ALA A 14 -20.65 4.70 -39.07
CA ALA A 14 -21.22 5.90 -39.70
C ALA A 14 -20.31 6.44 -40.81
N ALA A 15 -19.00 6.52 -40.57
CA ALA A 15 -18.01 6.90 -41.57
C ALA A 15 -18.03 5.99 -42.82
N LYS A 16 -18.17 4.67 -42.62
CA LYS A 16 -18.29 3.70 -43.73
C LYS A 16 -19.58 3.91 -44.54
N ASP A 17 -20.71 4.12 -43.86
CA ASP A 17 -22.00 4.32 -44.51
C ASP A 17 -22.02 5.65 -45.31
N ILE A 18 -21.34 6.69 -44.82
CA ILE A 18 -21.15 7.97 -45.52
C ILE A 18 -20.29 7.82 -46.78
N VAL A 19 -19.17 7.08 -46.69
CA VAL A 19 -18.30 6.81 -47.86
C VAL A 19 -19.03 6.00 -48.92
N GLN A 20 -19.94 5.09 -48.54
CA GLN A 20 -20.81 4.40 -49.50
C GLN A 20 -21.82 5.33 -50.14
N ALA A 21 -22.41 6.27 -49.39
CA ALA A 21 -23.34 7.27 -49.91
C ALA A 21 -22.68 8.30 -50.86
N LEU A 22 -21.37 8.54 -50.73
CA LEU A 22 -20.58 9.39 -51.62
C LEU A 22 -20.39 8.82 -53.03
N ASN A 23 -20.64 7.53 -53.24
CA ASN A 23 -20.45 6.86 -54.52
C ASN A 23 -21.54 7.29 -55.52
N GLY A 24 -21.40 8.50 -56.08
CA GLY A 24 -22.37 9.15 -56.97
C GLY A 24 -22.47 10.68 -56.84
N ILE A 25 -21.80 11.29 -55.86
CA ILE A 25 -21.86 12.73 -55.57
C ILE A 25 -20.70 13.47 -56.24
N GLN A 26 -20.98 14.50 -57.07
CA GLN A 26 -19.95 15.27 -57.81
C GLN A 26 -19.78 16.72 -57.35
N THR A 27 -20.53 17.20 -56.34
CA THR A 27 -20.49 18.60 -55.91
C THR A 27 -19.56 18.82 -54.72
N ALA A 28 -18.71 19.84 -54.81
CA ALA A 28 -17.75 20.21 -53.76
C ALA A 28 -18.40 20.49 -52.39
N ALA A 29 -19.64 20.97 -52.35
CA ALA A 29 -20.39 21.20 -51.12
C ALA A 29 -20.66 19.91 -50.34
N ALA A 30 -21.05 18.83 -51.03
CA ALA A 30 -21.34 17.55 -50.40
C ALA A 30 -20.06 16.80 -49.97
N ILE A 31 -18.95 16.98 -50.69
CA ILE A 31 -17.63 16.48 -50.26
C ILE A 31 -17.18 17.20 -48.97
N ASN A 32 -17.40 18.51 -48.86
CA ASN A 32 -17.06 19.28 -47.67
C ASN A 32 -17.92 18.89 -46.45
N ASP A 33 -19.21 18.64 -46.64
CA ASP A 33 -20.10 18.21 -45.56
C ASP A 33 -19.65 16.86 -44.97
N VAL A 34 -19.37 15.88 -45.84
CA VAL A 34 -18.82 14.58 -45.42
C VAL A 34 -17.49 14.72 -44.70
N LYS A 35 -16.60 15.60 -45.18
CA LYS A 35 -15.32 15.87 -44.52
C LYS A 35 -15.53 16.38 -43.10
N LEU A 36 -16.48 17.29 -42.88
CA LEU A 36 -16.80 17.81 -41.55
C LEU A 36 -17.38 16.72 -40.64
N THR A 37 -18.27 15.87 -41.15
CA THR A 37 -18.81 14.73 -40.39
C THR A 37 -17.72 13.74 -39.98
N LEU A 38 -16.85 13.37 -40.92
CA LEU A 38 -15.69 12.51 -40.65
C LEU A 38 -14.75 13.11 -39.62
N GLN A 39 -14.47 14.41 -39.71
CA GLN A 39 -13.67 15.12 -38.71
C GLN A 39 -14.32 15.09 -37.33
N GLY A 40 -15.65 15.25 -37.24
CA GLY A 40 -16.41 15.10 -36.00
C GLY A 40 -16.23 13.71 -35.37
N HIS A 41 -16.42 12.65 -36.16
CA HIS A 41 -16.23 11.27 -35.71
C HIS A 41 -14.80 10.94 -35.30
N ILE A 42 -13.80 11.50 -35.98
CA ILE A 42 -12.39 11.35 -35.59
C ILE A 42 -12.14 12.01 -34.24
N LEU A 43 -12.69 13.21 -34.01
CA LEU A 43 -12.54 13.90 -32.72
C LEU A 43 -13.20 13.13 -31.58
N GLU A 44 -14.39 12.57 -31.79
CA GLU A 44 -15.07 11.71 -30.82
C GLU A 44 -14.25 10.45 -30.50
N ALA A 45 -13.70 9.78 -31.53
CA ALA A 45 -12.85 8.62 -31.34
C ALA A 45 -11.55 8.96 -30.58
N GLN A 46 -10.95 10.11 -30.88
CA GLN A 46 -9.77 10.60 -30.16
C GLN A 46 -10.08 10.89 -28.69
N GLN A 47 -11.22 11.52 -28.38
CA GLN A 47 -11.66 11.73 -27.00
C GLN A 47 -11.87 10.40 -26.27
N GLY A 48 -12.49 9.42 -26.92
CA GLY A 48 -12.67 8.07 -26.36
C GLY A 48 -11.33 7.36 -26.09
N LEU A 49 -10.35 7.51 -26.98
CA LEU A 49 -9.00 6.96 -26.80
C LEU A 49 -8.27 7.62 -25.63
N PHE A 50 -8.34 8.94 -25.48
CA PHE A 50 -7.74 9.62 -24.34
C PHE A 50 -8.37 9.18 -23.02
N ALA A 51 -9.69 9.09 -22.95
CA ALA A 51 -10.39 8.58 -21.77
C ALA A 51 -9.99 7.13 -21.44
N ALA A 52 -9.85 6.28 -22.46
CA ALA A 52 -9.39 4.90 -22.28
C ALA A 52 -7.92 4.86 -21.79
N GLN A 53 -7.05 5.71 -22.33
CA GLN A 53 -5.65 5.81 -21.92
C GLN A 53 -5.50 6.28 -20.47
N GLU A 54 -6.29 7.26 -20.05
CA GLU A 54 -6.35 7.72 -18.66
C GLU A 54 -6.81 6.61 -17.72
N ALA A 55 -7.91 5.92 -18.07
CA ALA A 55 -8.42 4.81 -17.28
C ALA A 55 -7.42 3.64 -17.19
N GLN A 56 -6.71 3.35 -18.28
CA GLN A 56 -5.68 2.31 -18.32
C GLN A 56 -4.48 2.69 -17.43
N THR A 57 -4.04 3.95 -17.50
CA THR A 57 -2.93 4.46 -16.68
C THR A 57 -3.29 4.41 -15.19
N ALA A 58 -4.49 4.87 -14.82
CA ALA A 58 -4.98 4.81 -13.45
C ALA A 58 -5.09 3.36 -12.94
N SER A 59 -5.55 2.43 -13.79
CA SER A 59 -5.63 1.01 -13.43
C SER A 59 -4.24 0.39 -13.25
N ALA A 60 -3.29 0.70 -14.14
CA ALA A 60 -1.91 0.24 -14.02
C ALA A 60 -1.22 0.77 -12.75
N GLN A 61 -1.46 2.04 -12.38
CA GLN A 61 -0.97 2.61 -11.12
C GLN A 61 -1.51 1.85 -9.91
N ARG A 62 -2.82 1.58 -9.86
CA ARG A 62 -3.44 0.80 -8.76
C ARG A 62 -2.90 -0.61 -8.67
N VAL A 63 -2.65 -1.28 -9.81
CA VAL A 63 -2.03 -2.62 -9.83
C VAL A 63 -0.62 -2.56 -9.24
N ASN A 64 0.18 -1.56 -9.59
CA ASN A 64 1.52 -1.40 -9.05
C ASN A 64 1.51 -1.12 -7.54
N GLU A 65 0.63 -0.22 -7.07
CA GLU A 65 0.45 0.09 -5.65
C GLU A 65 0.05 -1.15 -4.85
N LEU A 66 -0.97 -1.89 -5.32
CA LEU A 66 -1.43 -3.10 -4.65
C LEU A 66 -0.38 -4.21 -4.66
N THR A 67 0.36 -4.36 -5.76
CA THR A 67 1.44 -5.36 -5.85
C THR A 67 2.57 -5.04 -4.86
N ALA A 68 2.96 -3.76 -4.77
CA ALA A 68 3.94 -3.30 -3.79
C ALA A 68 3.46 -3.54 -2.35
N GLU A 69 2.18 -3.26 -2.07
CA GLU A 69 1.59 -3.49 -0.75
C GLU A 69 1.54 -4.98 -0.39
N ILE A 70 1.15 -5.84 -1.33
CA ILE A 70 1.18 -7.30 -1.14
C ILE A 70 2.60 -7.77 -0.82
N GLN A 71 3.60 -7.27 -1.54
CA GLN A 71 4.99 -7.63 -1.28
C GLN A 71 5.43 -7.17 0.12
N ARG A 72 5.12 -5.93 0.50
CA ARG A 72 5.39 -5.39 1.84
C ARG A 72 4.76 -6.25 2.95
N LEU A 73 3.51 -6.68 2.77
CA LEU A 73 2.81 -7.52 3.73
C LEU A 73 3.41 -8.93 3.82
N ARG A 74 3.84 -9.51 2.69
CA ARG A 74 4.53 -10.82 2.66
C ARG A 74 5.87 -10.74 3.38
N ASP A 75 6.67 -9.74 3.07
CA ASP A 75 7.97 -9.51 3.70
C ASP A 75 7.80 -9.32 5.21
N TRP A 76 6.79 -8.52 5.62
CA TRP A 76 6.47 -8.35 7.03
C TRP A 76 6.01 -9.66 7.70
N SER A 77 5.16 -10.45 7.05
CA SER A 77 4.70 -11.73 7.59
C SER A 77 5.85 -12.70 7.81
N SER A 78 6.82 -12.73 6.90
CA SER A 78 8.05 -13.53 7.06
C SER A 78 8.89 -13.00 8.22
N GLU A 79 9.09 -11.69 8.29
CA GLU A 79 9.87 -11.07 9.35
C GLU A 79 9.26 -11.30 10.73
N LYS A 80 7.91 -11.26 10.85
CA LYS A 80 7.17 -11.48 12.09
C LYS A 80 7.47 -12.84 12.74
N GLN A 81 7.77 -13.88 11.95
CA GLN A 81 8.05 -15.23 12.45
C GLN A 81 9.32 -15.29 13.31
N ARG A 82 10.24 -14.35 13.09
CA ARG A 82 11.52 -14.27 13.81
C ARG A 82 11.39 -13.68 15.22
N TYR A 83 10.22 -13.17 15.55
CA TYR A 83 9.94 -12.52 16.83
C TYR A 83 8.96 -13.35 17.66
N GLU A 84 8.99 -13.12 18.96
CA GLU A 84 8.06 -13.70 19.92
C GLU A 84 7.49 -12.61 20.83
N LEU A 85 6.25 -12.81 21.28
CA LEU A 85 5.61 -11.94 22.25
C LEU A 85 6.01 -12.40 23.65
N LYS A 86 6.72 -11.55 24.40
CA LYS A 86 7.22 -11.86 25.74
C LYS A 86 6.51 -10.99 26.78
N ASN A 87 6.17 -11.58 27.93
CA ASN A 87 5.75 -10.82 29.10
C ASN A 87 7.00 -10.19 29.73
N ILE A 88 7.04 -8.86 29.80
CA ILE A 88 8.16 -8.06 30.32
C ILE A 88 7.89 -7.55 31.75
N GLY A 89 6.96 -8.20 32.46
CA GLY A 89 6.59 -7.92 33.85
C GLY A 89 5.33 -7.08 33.99
N VAL A 90 4.70 -7.16 35.16
CA VAL A 90 3.51 -6.35 35.53
C VAL A 90 2.33 -6.47 34.54
N GLY A 91 2.23 -7.59 33.80
CA GLY A 91 1.21 -7.78 32.76
C GLY A 91 1.46 -7.00 31.48
N THR A 92 2.66 -6.45 31.31
CA THR A 92 3.10 -5.72 30.11
C THR A 92 3.73 -6.70 29.12
N PHE A 93 3.40 -6.58 27.84
CA PHE A 93 3.94 -7.43 26.77
C PHE A 93 4.70 -6.59 25.74
N ALA A 94 5.78 -7.15 25.20
CA ALA A 94 6.55 -6.59 24.10
C ALA A 94 7.06 -7.70 23.18
N TYR A 95 7.32 -7.36 21.91
CA TYR A 95 7.96 -8.31 21.01
C TYR A 95 9.47 -8.29 21.19
N MET A 96 10.11 -9.45 21.13
CA MET A 96 11.55 -9.63 21.12
C MET A 96 11.96 -10.55 19.97
N LEU A 97 13.17 -10.36 19.46
CA LEU A 97 13.75 -11.31 18.53
C LEU A 97 13.93 -12.65 19.27
N ARG A 98 13.57 -13.76 18.62
CA ARG A 98 13.72 -15.07 19.24
C ARG A 98 15.21 -15.39 19.46
N PRO A 99 15.56 -16.14 20.51
CA PRO A 99 16.95 -16.45 20.80
C PRO A 99 17.67 -17.28 19.72
N ASP A 100 16.94 -18.10 18.94
CA ASP A 100 17.47 -18.89 17.82
C ASP A 100 17.73 -18.04 16.56
N GLU A 101 17.00 -16.95 16.41
CA GLU A 101 17.14 -15.96 15.34
C GLU A 101 18.17 -14.87 15.69
N ARG A 102 18.73 -14.90 16.90
CA ARG A 102 19.74 -13.95 17.36
C ARG A 102 21.05 -14.22 16.61
N ARG A 103 21.51 -13.22 15.87
CA ARG A 103 22.88 -13.16 15.35
C ARG A 103 23.75 -12.50 16.41
N ASP A 104 24.25 -11.31 16.12
CA ASP A 104 25.00 -10.46 17.05
C ASP A 104 24.14 -9.28 17.57
N ASP A 105 22.83 -9.34 17.36
CA ASP A 105 21.91 -8.26 17.72
C ASP A 105 21.71 -8.20 19.25
N PRO A 106 21.90 -7.04 19.90
CA PRO A 106 21.63 -6.90 21.33
C PRO A 106 20.14 -7.15 21.62
N PRO A 107 19.77 -7.64 22.81
CA PRO A 107 18.36 -7.80 23.15
C PRO A 107 17.69 -6.43 23.26
N TYR A 108 16.52 -6.28 22.62
CA TYR A 108 15.70 -5.08 22.68
C TYR A 108 14.22 -5.43 22.65
N TRP A 109 13.39 -4.55 23.22
CA TRP A 109 11.94 -4.67 23.15
C TRP A 109 11.36 -3.84 22.02
N LEU A 110 10.41 -4.43 21.31
CA LEU A 110 9.62 -3.76 20.30
C LEU A 110 8.21 -3.49 20.81
N CYS A 111 7.69 -2.31 20.47
CA CYS A 111 6.33 -1.91 20.75
C CYS A 111 5.33 -2.86 20.06
N THR A 112 4.42 -3.45 20.83
CA THR A 112 3.37 -4.36 20.33
C THR A 112 2.53 -3.73 19.24
N ARG A 113 2.01 -2.51 19.49
CA ARG A 113 1.18 -1.79 18.53
C ARG A 113 1.87 -1.55 17.19
N CYS A 114 3.08 -0.96 17.21
CA CYS A 114 3.80 -0.71 15.98
C CYS A 114 4.16 -2.00 15.25
N PHE A 115 4.51 -3.04 16.00
CA PHE A 115 4.85 -4.33 15.41
C PHE A 115 3.64 -4.97 14.73
N ASP A 116 2.47 -4.94 15.35
CA ASP A 116 1.25 -5.43 14.71
C ASP A 116 0.85 -4.58 13.48
N ASP A 117 1.20 -3.29 13.46
CA ASP A 117 1.04 -2.38 12.32
C ASP A 117 2.10 -2.57 11.20
N GLY A 118 2.95 -3.59 11.28
CA GLY A 118 3.95 -3.84 10.24
C GLY A 118 5.28 -3.13 10.43
N GLN A 119 5.59 -2.66 11.64
CA GLN A 119 6.66 -1.69 11.88
C GLN A 119 7.44 -1.97 13.17
N LYS A 120 8.77 -2.10 13.06
CA LYS A 120 9.62 -2.21 14.25
C LYS A 120 9.81 -0.84 14.90
N SER A 121 9.52 -0.73 16.19
CA SER A 121 9.84 0.45 16.97
C SER A 121 10.34 0.02 18.34
N ILE A 122 11.62 0.33 18.61
CA ILE A 122 12.30 -0.03 19.84
C ILE A 122 11.77 0.82 20.99
N LEU A 123 11.41 0.17 22.09
CA LEU A 123 10.98 0.83 23.32
C LEU A 123 12.17 1.52 23.98
N GLN A 124 12.07 2.84 24.17
CA GLN A 124 13.09 3.67 24.78
C GLN A 124 12.77 3.91 26.25
N PHE A 125 13.77 3.77 27.12
CA PHE A 125 13.65 4.12 28.53
C PHE A 125 13.30 5.61 28.70
N GLN A 126 12.32 5.92 29.55
CA GLN A 126 11.89 7.29 29.85
C GLN A 126 12.14 7.70 31.31
N GLY A 127 12.33 6.73 32.22
CA GLY A 127 12.55 7.04 33.64
C GLY A 127 11.89 6.02 34.56
N ARG A 128 11.87 6.36 35.85
CA ARG A 128 11.13 5.61 36.87
C ARG A 128 9.71 6.18 37.01
N GLY A 129 8.75 5.30 37.30
CA GLY A 129 7.39 5.71 37.66
C GLY A 129 7.33 6.39 39.03
N ASN A 130 6.15 6.92 39.36
CA ASN A 130 5.93 7.76 40.55
C ASN A 130 6.29 7.08 41.89
N ASP A 131 6.21 5.75 41.98
CA ASP A 131 6.49 4.97 43.19
C ASP A 131 7.91 4.36 43.20
N ALA A 132 8.73 4.65 42.19
CA ALA A 132 10.05 4.05 41.95
C ALA A 132 10.11 2.51 41.87
N ARG A 133 8.95 1.83 41.92
CA ARG A 133 8.81 0.37 41.78
C ARG A 133 8.57 -0.05 40.34
N GLN A 134 8.47 0.91 39.44
CA GLN A 134 8.31 0.68 38.01
C GLN A 134 9.30 1.51 37.21
N VAL A 135 9.74 0.96 36.08
CA VAL A 135 10.45 1.67 35.03
C VAL A 135 9.51 1.82 33.85
N VAL A 136 9.55 3.00 33.25
CA VAL A 136 8.68 3.38 32.14
C VAL A 136 9.50 3.42 30.85
N HIS A 137 8.99 2.74 29.84
CA HIS A 137 9.49 2.77 28.48
C HIS A 137 8.43 3.39 27.56
N SER A 138 8.87 4.08 26.52
CA SER A 138 7.98 4.66 25.51
C SER A 138 8.38 4.26 24.11
N CYS A 139 7.38 4.11 23.25
CA CYS A 139 7.58 4.00 21.81
C CYS A 139 7.81 5.38 21.19
N SER A 140 8.90 5.57 20.46
CA SER A 140 9.19 6.83 19.77
C SER A 140 8.17 7.15 18.67
N ARG A 141 7.57 6.12 18.05
CA ARG A 141 6.62 6.24 16.94
C ARG A 141 5.19 6.53 17.40
N CYS A 142 4.58 5.63 18.17
CA CYS A 142 3.17 5.75 18.56
C CYS A 142 2.95 6.37 19.95
N LYS A 143 4.02 6.72 20.67
CA LYS A 143 3.98 7.29 22.03
C LYS A 143 3.34 6.39 23.10
N ALA A 144 3.02 5.13 22.77
CA ALA A 144 2.57 4.15 23.74
C ALA A 144 3.62 3.93 24.83
N THR A 145 3.14 3.73 26.04
CA THR A 145 3.96 3.63 27.26
C THR A 145 3.83 2.23 27.85
N PHE A 146 4.95 1.69 28.31
CA PHE A 146 5.11 0.32 28.80
C PHE A 146 5.79 0.38 30.16
N ALA A 147 5.23 -0.27 31.17
CA ALA A 147 5.79 -0.30 32.52
C ALA A 147 6.37 -1.69 32.82
N THR A 148 7.57 -1.72 33.37
CA THR A 148 8.26 -2.94 33.82
C THR A 148 8.76 -2.77 35.24
N ARG A 149 9.23 -3.86 35.86
CA ARG A 149 9.96 -3.76 37.13
C ARG A 149 11.38 -3.22 36.88
N PRO A 150 11.99 -2.47 37.82
CA PRO A 150 13.28 -1.81 37.61
C PRO A 150 14.47 -2.70 37.23
N TRP A 151 14.43 -3.98 37.61
CA TRP A 151 15.48 -4.95 37.31
C TRP A 151 15.23 -5.73 36.02
N VAL A 152 14.01 -5.68 35.47
CA VAL A 152 13.69 -6.38 34.22
C VAL A 152 14.30 -5.61 33.05
N LYS A 153 15.15 -6.29 32.29
CA LYS A 153 15.80 -5.76 31.09
C LYS A 153 15.53 -6.69 29.90
N PRO A 154 15.66 -6.19 28.66
CA PRO A 154 15.70 -7.08 27.51
C PRO A 154 16.84 -8.08 27.67
N ALA A 155 16.52 -9.36 27.73
CA ALA A 155 17.48 -10.45 27.78
C ALA A 155 16.94 -11.64 26.95
N TYR A 156 17.82 -12.26 26.17
CA TYR A 156 17.52 -13.47 25.41
C TYR A 156 17.50 -14.71 26.30
N ASP A 157 18.39 -14.75 27.28
CA ASP A 157 18.46 -15.83 28.25
C ASP A 157 17.54 -15.43 29.42
N ALA A 158 16.76 -16.39 29.92
CA ALA A 158 16.00 -16.17 31.14
C ALA A 158 16.99 -16.03 32.29
N GLU A 159 17.20 -14.80 32.79
CA GLU A 159 17.74 -14.65 34.13
C GLU A 159 16.78 -15.41 35.05
N PRO A 160 17.26 -16.39 35.84
CA PRO A 160 16.39 -17.11 36.76
C PRO A 160 15.70 -16.08 37.65
N ASP A 161 14.38 -16.18 37.77
CA ASP A 161 13.61 -15.35 38.69
C ASP A 161 14.23 -15.57 40.10
N GLU A 162 14.99 -14.59 40.58
CA GLU A 162 15.48 -14.59 41.97
C GLU A 162 14.24 -14.37 42.86
N ASP A 163 13.76 -15.48 43.43
CA ASP A 163 12.68 -15.57 44.44
C ASP A 163 13.00 -14.77 45.72
#